data_AF-A0AAD7ER26-F1
#
_entry.id   AF-A0AAD7ER26-F1
#
_cell.length_a   1.000
_cell.length_b   1.000
_cell.length_c   1.000
_cell.angle_alpha   90.00
_cell.angle_beta   90.00
_cell.angle_gamma   90.00
#
_symmetry.space_group_name_H-M   'P 1'
#
loop_
_entity.id
_entity.type
_entity.pdbx_description
1 polymer ?
#
loop_
_entity_poly.entity_id
_entity_poly.type
_entity_poly.pdbx_seq_one_letter_code
_entity_poly.pdbx_strand_id
1 'polypeptide(L)'
;TPSHTLSFPADHFTVSLISLYFSNVNSFIPVLHHGLFEDMFSQQLHKNDLGFGTILLLVCALGSLYLTDPTVSNLDRSNLAWACYNQVELCGQALSQLPTLCDIQAYSLAVQFLHSTSDLHLAWVVTGFGLRLAQDIGFHRHKFSDPISIDKELEKHAFW
;
A
#
# COMPACT_ATOMS: atom_id res chain seq x y z
N THR A 1 23.36 7.41 -0.57
CA THR A 1 22.78 6.66 0.56
C THR A 1 22.68 5.20 0.14
N PRO A 2 22.96 4.21 1.01
CA PRO A 2 22.87 2.82 0.60
C PRO A 2 21.43 2.55 0.13
N SER A 3 21.27 1.99 -1.07
CA SER A 3 19.99 1.60 -1.63
C SER A 3 19.36 0.55 -0.72
N HIS A 4 18.38 0.95 0.09
CA HIS A 4 17.63 0.03 0.94
C HIS A 4 16.91 -0.97 0.03
N THR A 5 17.45 -2.19 -0.03
CA THR A 5 16.88 -3.26 -0.86
C THR A 5 15.71 -3.85 -0.10
N LEU A 6 14.50 -3.77 -0.69
CA LEU A 6 13.31 -4.33 -0.10
C LEU A 6 13.41 -5.86 -0.05
N SER A 7 13.00 -6.44 1.08
CA SER A 7 12.97 -7.88 1.33
C SER A 7 11.52 -8.34 1.42
N PHE A 8 11.15 -9.28 0.55
CA PHE A 8 9.79 -9.81 0.44
C PHE A 8 9.70 -11.23 0.99
N PRO A 9 8.52 -11.66 1.48
CA PRO A 9 8.27 -13.07 1.77
C PRO A 9 8.42 -13.92 0.50
N ALA A 10 8.58 -15.24 0.69
CA ALA A 10 8.67 -16.17 -0.44
C ALA A 10 7.44 -16.06 -1.35
N ASP A 11 7.63 -16.09 -2.67
CA ASP A 11 6.58 -15.80 -3.68
C ASP A 11 5.26 -16.54 -3.43
N HIS A 12 5.32 -17.85 -3.15
CA HIS A 12 4.11 -18.66 -2.88
C HIS A 12 3.33 -18.16 -1.65
N PHE A 13 4.04 -17.67 -0.64
CA PHE A 13 3.44 -17.12 0.56
C PHE A 13 2.94 -15.70 0.32
N THR A 14 3.69 -14.89 -0.45
CA THR A 14 3.27 -13.56 -0.90
C THR A 14 1.95 -13.60 -1.67
N VAL A 15 1.74 -14.57 -2.56
CA VAL A 15 0.45 -14.77 -3.26
C VAL A 15 -0.71 -14.97 -2.28
N SER A 16 -0.52 -15.75 -1.22
CA SER A 16 -1.53 -15.93 -0.18
C SER A 16 -1.84 -14.63 0.57
N LEU A 17 -0.81 -13.83 0.90
CA LEU A 17 -0.99 -12.53 1.55
C LEU A 17 -1.72 -11.52 0.65
N ILE A 18 -1.40 -11.51 -0.64
CA ILE A 18 -2.11 -10.70 -1.65
C ILE A 18 -3.59 -11.06 -1.68
N SER A 19 -3.91 -12.35 -1.77
CA SER A 19 -5.30 -12.83 -1.77
C SER A 19 -6.05 -12.44 -0.50
N LEU A 20 -5.41 -12.56 0.67
CA LEU A 20 -5.97 -12.16 1.95
C LEU A 20 -6.23 -10.65 2.01
N TYR A 21 -5.32 -9.82 1.53
CA TYR A 21 -5.51 -8.37 1.44
C TYR A 21 -6.69 -8.01 0.54
N PHE A 22 -6.76 -8.55 -0.68
CA PHE A 22 -7.84 -8.21 -1.62
C PHE A 22 -9.21 -8.67 -1.11
N SER A 23 -9.27 -9.80 -0.42
CA SER A 23 -10.51 -10.35 0.14
C SER A 23 -11.01 -9.60 1.37
N ASN A 24 -10.11 -9.15 2.24
CA ASN A 24 -10.49 -8.64 3.57
C ASN A 24 -10.30 -7.13 3.77
N VAL A 25 -9.54 -6.47 2.90
CA VAL A 25 -9.20 -5.05 3.05
C VAL A 25 -9.64 -4.26 1.82
N ASN A 26 -9.15 -4.61 0.63
CA ASN A 26 -9.49 -3.89 -0.60
C ASN A 26 -10.98 -4.01 -0.97
N SER A 27 -11.66 -5.07 -0.52
CA SER A 27 -13.09 -5.26 -0.69
C SER A 27 -13.93 -4.19 0.03
N PHE A 28 -13.40 -3.56 1.08
CA PHE A 28 -14.05 -2.48 1.83
C PHE A 28 -13.52 -1.10 1.45
N ILE A 29 -12.21 -0.99 1.20
CA ILE A 29 -11.55 0.27 0.82
C ILE A 29 -10.70 0.01 -0.42
N PRO A 30 -11.27 0.15 -1.64
CA PRO A 30 -10.67 -0.36 -2.87
C PRO A 30 -9.58 0.56 -3.44
N VAL A 31 -8.45 0.69 -2.75
CA VAL A 31 -7.33 1.55 -3.16
C VAL A 31 -6.62 1.02 -4.42
N LEU A 32 -6.60 -0.29 -4.61
CA LEU A 32 -5.87 -0.96 -5.69
C LEU A 32 -6.81 -1.69 -6.65
N HIS A 33 -6.45 -1.69 -7.93
CA HIS A 33 -7.12 -2.50 -8.95
C HIS A 33 -6.51 -3.92 -8.97
N HIS A 34 -7.32 -4.93 -8.64
CA HIS A 34 -6.84 -6.30 -8.40
C HIS A 34 -6.07 -6.91 -9.58
N GLY A 35 -6.67 -6.92 -10.78
CA GLY A 35 -6.01 -7.53 -11.95
C GLY A 35 -4.73 -6.83 -12.37
N LEU A 36 -4.68 -5.49 -12.23
CA LEU A 36 -3.46 -4.73 -12.54
C LEU A 36 -2.36 -5.06 -11.54
N PHE A 37 -2.70 -5.16 -10.25
CA PHE A 37 -1.75 -5.53 -9.22
C PHE A 37 -1.17 -6.93 -9.43
N GLU A 38 -2.01 -7.92 -9.73
CA GLU A 38 -1.55 -9.29 -10.02
C GLU A 38 -0.66 -9.34 -11.27
N ASP A 39 -1.02 -8.60 -12.33
CA ASP A 39 -0.20 -8.50 -13.54
C ASP A 39 1.19 -7.91 -13.23
N MET A 40 1.24 -6.83 -12.46
CA MET A 40 2.50 -6.20 -12.02
C MET A 40 3.34 -7.13 -11.14
N PHE A 41 2.70 -7.91 -10.27
CA PHE A 41 3.37 -8.90 -9.43
C PHE A 41 3.95 -10.05 -10.27
N SER A 42 3.18 -10.59 -11.23
CA SER A 42 3.60 -11.68 -12.11
C SER A 42 4.80 -11.30 -12.98
N GLN A 43 4.88 -10.04 -13.38
CA GLN A 43 6.02 -9.45 -14.11
C GLN A 43 7.23 -9.16 -13.19
N GLN A 44 7.13 -9.46 -11.89
CA GLN A 44 8.16 -9.22 -10.88
C GLN A 44 8.59 -7.75 -10.80
N LEU A 45 7.68 -6.81 -11.07
CA LEU A 45 7.99 -5.38 -11.05
C LEU A 45 8.52 -4.93 -9.69
N HIS A 46 8.12 -5.59 -8.59
CA HIS A 46 8.53 -5.26 -7.23
C HIS A 46 10.04 -5.38 -6.98
N LYS A 47 10.77 -6.05 -7.88
CA LYS A 47 12.24 -6.18 -7.82
C LYS A 47 12.97 -4.97 -8.38
N ASN A 48 12.32 -4.21 -9.29
CA ASN A 48 12.94 -3.13 -10.04
C ASN A 48 12.24 -1.78 -9.86
N ASP A 49 10.96 -1.80 -9.49
CA ASP A 49 10.13 -0.64 -9.22
C ASP A 49 9.93 -0.50 -7.70
N LEU A 50 10.54 0.54 -7.13
CA LEU A 50 10.52 0.80 -5.70
C LEU A 50 9.12 1.21 -5.20
N GLY A 51 8.34 1.90 -6.04
CA GLY A 51 6.97 2.30 -5.73
C GLY A 51 6.08 1.08 -5.59
N PHE A 52 6.07 0.22 -6.61
CA PHE A 52 5.30 -1.02 -6.57
C PHE A 52 5.82 -1.98 -5.48
N GLY A 53 7.13 -2.05 -5.26
CA GLY A 53 7.70 -2.81 -4.14
C GLY A 53 7.18 -2.31 -2.78
N THR A 54 7.05 -0.99 -2.62
CA THR A 54 6.46 -0.38 -1.42
C THR A 54 4.99 -0.75 -1.25
N ILE A 55 4.18 -0.67 -2.31
CA ILE A 55 2.78 -1.10 -2.28
C ILE A 55 2.69 -2.59 -1.91
N LEU A 56 3.52 -3.44 -2.52
CA LEU A 56 3.52 -4.89 -2.23
C LEU A 56 3.84 -5.19 -0.77
N LEU A 57 4.79 -4.47 -0.15
CA LEU A 57 5.08 -4.63 1.28
C LEU A 57 3.90 -4.23 2.16
N LEU A 58 3.20 -3.14 1.84
CA LEU A 58 2.01 -2.71 2.58
C LEU A 58 0.85 -3.70 2.42
N VAL A 59 0.67 -4.24 1.21
CA VAL A 59 -0.28 -5.33 0.92
C VAL A 59 0.08 -6.57 1.74
N CYS A 60 1.36 -6.96 1.80
CA CYS A 60 1.81 -8.08 2.63
C CYS A 60 1.57 -7.81 4.12
N ALA A 61 1.83 -6.59 4.60
CA ALA A 61 1.60 -6.20 5.98
C ALA A 61 0.12 -6.35 6.37
N LEU A 62 -0.77 -5.79 5.57
CA LEU A 62 -2.22 -5.89 5.76
C LEU A 62 -2.72 -7.33 5.64
N GLY A 63 -2.31 -8.06 4.60
CA GLY A 63 -2.69 -9.46 4.39
C GLY A 63 -2.27 -10.38 5.54
N SER A 64 -1.12 -10.11 6.16
CA SER A 64 -0.59 -10.89 7.30
C SER A 64 -1.51 -10.85 8.51
N LEU A 65 -2.26 -9.76 8.70
CA LEU A 65 -3.22 -9.63 9.81
C LEU A 65 -4.38 -10.63 9.72
N TYR A 66 -4.64 -11.16 8.53
CA TYR A 66 -5.75 -12.08 8.23
C TYR A 66 -5.32 -13.54 8.05
N LEU A 67 -4.06 -13.89 8.35
CA LEU A 67 -3.66 -15.30 8.37
C LEU A 67 -4.48 -16.05 9.43
N THR A 68 -5.14 -17.12 9.01
CA THR A 68 -6.02 -17.95 9.87
C THR A 68 -5.44 -19.32 10.19
N ASP A 69 -4.26 -19.62 9.66
CA ASP A 69 -3.58 -20.89 9.93
C ASP A 69 -3.35 -21.06 11.45
N PRO A 70 -3.92 -22.10 12.08
CA PRO A 70 -3.80 -22.32 13.52
C PRO A 70 -2.35 -22.59 13.96
N THR A 71 -1.44 -22.91 13.03
CA THR A 71 -0.01 -23.08 13.30
C THR A 71 0.72 -21.74 13.44
N VAL A 72 0.15 -20.65 12.93
CA VAL A 72 0.74 -19.30 12.99
C VAL A 72 0.12 -18.55 14.18
N SER A 73 0.94 -18.28 15.20
CA SER A 73 0.46 -17.56 16.37
C SER A 73 0.08 -16.11 16.03
N ASN A 74 -0.79 -15.49 16.83
CA ASN A 74 -1.12 -14.06 16.66
C ASN A 74 0.13 -13.16 16.72
N LEU A 75 1.13 -13.55 17.52
CA LEU A 75 2.39 -12.84 17.64
C LEU A 75 3.20 -12.93 16.34
N ASP A 76 3.27 -14.11 15.72
CA ASP A 76 3.97 -14.31 14.46
C ASP A 76 3.33 -13.52 13.32
N ARG A 77 1.99 -13.45 13.28
CA ARG A 77 1.26 -12.60 12.33
C ARG A 77 1.62 -11.13 12.48
N SER A 78 1.57 -10.62 13.71
CA SER A 78 1.92 -9.24 14.01
C SER A 78 3.38 -8.93 13.65
N ASN A 79 4.30 -9.84 14.00
CA ASN A 79 5.73 -9.69 13.69
C ASN A 79 5.98 -9.63 12.18
N LEU A 80 5.36 -10.52 11.41
CA LEU A 80 5.45 -10.50 9.94
C LEU A 80 4.89 -9.20 9.37
N ALA A 81 3.74 -8.77 9.88
CA ALA A 81 3.06 -7.58 9.40
C ALA A 81 3.93 -6.32 9.62
N TRP A 82 4.49 -6.17 10.84
CA TRP A 82 5.44 -5.11 11.16
C TRP A 82 6.76 -5.22 10.41
N ALA A 83 7.27 -6.44 10.17
CA ALA A 83 8.48 -6.64 9.38
C ALA A 83 8.33 -6.18 7.93
N CYS A 84 7.12 -6.31 7.35
CA CYS A 84 6.82 -5.75 6.04
C CYS A 84 6.67 -4.23 6.10
N TYR A 85 5.89 -3.72 7.07
CA TYR A 85 5.62 -2.29 7.22
C TYR A 85 6.88 -1.46 7.50
N ASN A 86 7.76 -1.92 8.39
CA ASN A 86 8.94 -1.15 8.83
C ASN A 86 9.99 -0.94 7.73
N GLN A 87 9.90 -1.64 6.60
CA GLN A 87 10.76 -1.42 5.45
C GLN A 87 10.31 -0.23 4.58
N VAL A 88 9.10 0.30 4.81
CA VAL A 88 8.47 1.32 3.97
C VAL A 88 8.85 2.73 4.43
N GLU A 89 9.49 3.49 3.55
CA GLU A 89 9.83 4.89 3.79
C GLU A 89 8.87 5.83 3.05
N LEU A 90 7.75 6.20 3.69
CA LEU A 90 6.74 7.07 3.07
C LEU A 90 7.24 8.50 2.80
N CYS A 91 7.94 9.11 3.76
CA CYS A 91 8.33 10.52 3.67
C CYS A 91 9.63 10.77 2.92
N GLY A 92 10.48 9.75 2.75
CA GLY A 92 11.83 9.91 2.19
C GLY A 92 11.83 10.26 0.71
N GLN A 93 10.88 9.72 -0.06
CA GLN A 93 10.81 9.88 -1.52
C GLN A 93 9.99 11.12 -1.93
N ALA A 94 8.87 11.38 -1.25
CA ALA A 94 7.96 12.48 -1.58
C ALA A 94 8.56 13.89 -1.36
N LEU A 95 9.59 14.04 -0.52
CA LEU A 95 10.26 15.33 -0.29
C LEU A 95 11.27 15.71 -1.40
N SER A 96 11.62 14.77 -2.28
CA SER A 96 12.64 14.98 -3.32
C SER A 96 12.07 15.05 -4.74
N GLN A 97 10.82 14.63 -4.95
CA GLN A 97 10.18 14.52 -6.27
C GLN A 97 8.69 14.87 -6.20
N LEU A 98 8.08 15.10 -7.36
CA LEU A 98 6.64 15.31 -7.46
C LEU A 98 5.92 14.02 -7.02
N PRO A 99 4.93 14.09 -6.11
CA PRO A 99 4.19 12.92 -5.67
C PRO A 99 3.47 12.22 -6.83
N THR A 100 3.42 10.90 -6.78
CA THR A 100 2.78 10.03 -7.77
C THR A 100 1.52 9.40 -7.20
N LEU A 101 0.68 8.81 -8.07
CA LEU A 101 -0.45 8.00 -7.63
C LEU A 101 -0.01 6.86 -6.69
N CYS A 102 1.15 6.25 -6.97
CA CYS A 102 1.73 5.20 -6.14
C CYS A 102 2.03 5.70 -4.72
N ASP A 103 2.53 6.94 -4.58
CA ASP A 103 2.77 7.53 -3.26
C ASP A 103 1.46 7.66 -2.50
N ILE A 104 0.42 8.21 -3.12
CA ILE A 104 -0.89 8.37 -2.47
C ILE A 104 -1.49 7.02 -2.08
N GLN A 105 -1.41 6.02 -2.95
CA GLN A 105 -1.84 4.65 -2.64
C GLN A 105 -1.04 4.07 -1.46
N ALA A 106 0.28 4.28 -1.41
CA ALA A 106 1.11 3.83 -0.30
C ALA A 106 0.71 4.49 1.03
N TYR A 107 0.46 5.81 1.03
CA TYR A 107 -0.07 6.50 2.21
C TYR A 107 -1.41 5.93 2.66
N SER A 108 -2.35 5.69 1.73
CA SER A 108 -3.66 5.12 2.07
C SER A 108 -3.56 3.72 2.68
N LEU A 109 -2.71 2.85 2.13
CA LEU A 109 -2.49 1.51 2.67
C LEU A 109 -1.78 1.53 4.03
N ALA A 110 -0.79 2.41 4.20
CA ALA A 110 -0.10 2.57 5.48
C ALA A 110 -1.03 3.05 6.59
N VAL A 111 -1.91 4.00 6.29
CA VAL A 111 -2.96 4.46 7.23
C VAL A 111 -3.86 3.30 7.64
N GLN A 112 -4.33 2.49 6.68
CA GLN A 112 -5.15 1.30 6.97
C GLN A 112 -4.42 0.31 7.90
N PHE A 113 -3.12 0.09 7.68
CA PHE A 113 -2.32 -0.76 8.54
C PHE A 113 -2.22 -0.22 9.96
N LEU A 114 -1.87 1.06 10.13
CA LEU A 114 -1.74 1.71 11.44
C LEU A 114 -3.05 1.74 12.22
N HIS A 115 -4.18 1.93 11.53
CA HIS A 115 -5.50 1.81 12.14
C HIS A 115 -5.75 0.39 12.67
N SER A 116 -5.32 -0.63 11.93
CA SER A 116 -5.49 -2.03 12.31
C SER A 116 -4.59 -2.45 13.49
N THR A 117 -3.45 -1.77 13.70
CA THR A 117 -2.52 -2.03 14.81
C THR A 117 -2.74 -1.13 16.02
N SER A 118 -3.79 -0.29 16.00
CA SER A 118 -4.13 0.69 17.06
C SER A 118 -3.09 1.80 17.30
N ASP A 119 -2.16 2.04 16.37
CA ASP A 119 -1.27 3.22 16.41
C ASP A 119 -1.97 4.45 15.80
N LEU A 120 -3.04 4.88 16.47
CA LEU A 120 -3.95 5.92 15.96
C LEU A 120 -3.29 7.29 15.84
N HIS A 121 -2.29 7.59 16.68
CA HIS A 121 -1.57 8.85 16.59
C HIS A 121 -0.72 8.90 15.31
N LEU A 122 0.05 7.83 15.04
CA LEU A 122 0.83 7.78 13.80
C LEU A 122 -0.10 7.72 12.58
N ALA A 123 -1.21 6.99 12.65
CA ALA A 123 -2.21 6.95 11.58
C ALA A 123 -2.73 8.36 11.23
N TRP A 124 -3.03 9.17 12.24
CA TRP A 124 -3.47 10.55 12.05
C TRP A 124 -2.40 11.43 11.38
N VAL A 125 -1.14 11.32 11.83
CA VAL A 125 -0.02 12.06 11.24
C VAL A 125 0.19 11.67 9.79
N VAL A 126 0.24 10.36 9.49
CA VAL A 126 0.44 9.82 8.13
C VAL A 126 -0.71 10.23 7.21
N THR A 127 -1.96 10.17 7.70
CA THR A 127 -3.14 10.65 6.96
C THR A 127 -2.99 12.12 6.58
N GLY A 128 -2.57 12.97 7.53
CA GLY A 128 -2.36 14.39 7.28
C GLY A 128 -1.26 14.66 6.24
N PHE A 129 -0.21 13.84 6.19
CA PHE A 129 0.80 13.92 5.13
C PHE A 129 0.25 13.50 3.76
N GLY A 130 -0.38 12.32 3.67
CA GLY A 130 -0.96 11.83 2.40
C GLY A 130 -1.97 12.82 1.80
N LEU A 131 -2.83 13.42 2.64
CA LEU A 131 -3.80 14.42 2.21
C LEU A 131 -3.12 15.66 1.58
N ARG A 132 -2.04 16.16 2.20
CA ARG A 132 -1.31 17.32 1.68
C ARG A 132 -0.62 17.01 0.35
N LEU A 133 -0.04 15.82 0.19
CA LEU A 133 0.56 15.40 -1.08
C LEU A 133 -0.49 15.29 -2.18
N ALA A 134 -1.64 14.67 -1.90
CA ALA A 134 -2.72 14.55 -2.88
C ALA A 134 -3.31 15.92 -3.27
N GLN A 135 -3.34 16.87 -2.31
CA GLN A 135 -3.74 18.24 -2.60
C GLN A 135 -2.72 18.96 -3.51
N ASP A 136 -1.43 18.78 -3.28
CA ASP A 136 -0.34 19.41 -4.06
C ASP A 136 -0.40 19.03 -5.55
N ILE A 137 -0.67 17.75 -5.84
CA ILE A 137 -0.81 17.24 -7.22
C ILE A 137 -2.22 17.44 -7.81
N GLY A 138 -3.14 18.03 -7.05
CA GLY A 138 -4.46 18.42 -7.56
C GLY A 138 -5.52 17.31 -7.60
N PHE A 139 -5.33 16.16 -6.93
CA PHE A 139 -6.33 15.06 -6.92
C PHE A 139 -7.68 15.48 -6.32
N HIS A 140 -7.66 16.49 -5.45
CA HIS A 140 -8.86 17.13 -4.91
C HIS A 140 -9.69 17.91 -5.94
N ARG A 141 -9.17 18.17 -7.15
CA ARG A 141 -9.84 18.96 -8.20
C ARG A 141 -10.45 18.03 -9.26
N HIS A 142 -11.38 17.17 -8.84
CA HIS A 142 -12.08 16.30 -9.77
C HIS A 142 -12.90 17.11 -10.78
N LYS A 143 -12.73 16.87 -12.09
CA LYS A 143 -13.55 17.50 -13.13
C LYS A 143 -14.47 16.47 -13.76
N PHE A 144 -15.74 16.82 -13.89
CA PHE A 144 -16.75 16.01 -14.60
C PHE A 144 -16.39 15.70 -16.07
N SER A 145 -15.43 16.43 -16.65
CA SER A 145 -14.95 16.25 -18.02
C SER A 145 -13.71 15.36 -18.15
N ASP A 146 -13.22 14.77 -17.05
CA ASP A 146 -12.01 13.95 -17.11
C ASP A 146 -12.24 12.69 -17.97
N PRO A 147 -11.26 12.28 -18.80
CA PRO A 147 -11.38 11.09 -19.63
C PRO A 147 -11.51 9.83 -18.76
N ILE A 148 -12.32 8.87 -19.21
CA ILE A 148 -12.47 7.58 -18.55
C ILE A 148 -11.18 6.77 -18.77
N SER A 149 -10.39 6.57 -17.72
CA SER A 149 -9.20 5.72 -17.73
C SER A 149 -9.04 5.00 -16.40
N ILE A 150 -8.30 3.89 -16.40
CA ILE A 150 -7.99 3.11 -15.17
C ILE A 150 -7.28 4.00 -14.15
N ASP A 151 -6.30 4.79 -14.59
CA ASP A 151 -5.56 5.70 -13.71
C ASP A 151 -6.49 6.73 -13.04
N LYS A 152 -7.49 7.25 -13.77
CA LYS A 152 -8.46 8.20 -13.21
C LYS A 152 -9.40 7.56 -12.19
N GLU A 153 -9.80 6.30 -12.39
CA GLU A 153 -10.57 5.58 -11.38
C GLU A 153 -9.72 5.26 -10.14
N LEU A 154 -8.44 4.92 -10.31
CA LEU A 154 -7.52 4.70 -9.20
C LEU A 154 -7.23 5.97 -8.41
N GLU A 155 -7.06 7.12 -9.08
CA GLU A 155 -6.95 8.43 -8.42
C GLU A 155 -8.18 8.73 -7.57
N LYS A 156 -9.39 8.44 -8.09
CA LYS A 156 -10.63 8.60 -7.33
C LYS A 156 -10.60 7.74 -6.09
N HIS A 157 -10.35 6.44 -6.22
CA HIS A 157 -10.35 5.51 -5.10
C HIS A 157 -9.29 5.83 -4.03
N ALA A 158 -8.15 6.42 -4.43
CA ALA A 158 -7.09 6.78 -3.50
C ALA A 158 -7.39 8.04 -2.68
N PHE A 159 -8.24 8.96 -3.19
CA PHE A 159 -8.50 10.26 -2.55
C PHE A 159 -9.95 10.46 -2.06
N TRP A 160 -10.95 10.02 -2.82
CA TRP A 160 -12.39 10.26 -2.60
C TRP A 160 -13.07 9.04 -2.00
#